data_AF-A0A176FVM0-F1
#
_entry.id   AF-A0A176FVM0-F1
#
_cell.length_a   1.000
_cell.length_b   1.000
_cell.length_c   1.000
_cell.angle_alpha   90.00
_cell.angle_beta   90.00
_cell.angle_gamma   90.00
#
_symmetry.space_group_name_H-M   'P 1'
#
loop_
_entity.id
_entity.type
_entity.pdbx_description
1 polymer ?
#
loop_
_entity_poly.entity_id
_entity_poly.type
_entity_poly.pdbx_seq_one_letter_code
_entity_poly.pdbx_strand_id
1 'polypeptide(L)'
;MMWIVAGLAAWALGWWLNHVLSHRPRTRFTRLAVPVIFGLTVIVVWECIVRGFDIPTVLLPAPTQIAARFAASTGILWQDFVQTAIKGALTGYVLGCGAAVLLAIAIDRSPFLKRGLLPVGNFVAALPIVGTAPILVMWFGFDWQSKAAVVVVMVFFPMLVNTVQGLQDTDAMQRDLMRTYAASYWQT
;
A
#
# COMPACT_ATOMS: atom_id res chain seq x y z
N MET A 1 -1.56 -5.97 39.24
CA MET A 1 -2.02 -4.63 39.71
C MET A 1 -1.12 -3.48 39.23
N MET A 2 0.21 -3.52 39.45
CA MET A 2 1.12 -2.42 39.08
C MET A 2 1.10 -2.05 37.58
N TRP A 3 1.09 -3.03 36.68
CA TRP A 3 1.02 -2.79 35.23
C TRP A 3 -0.27 -2.12 34.78
N ILE A 4 -1.41 -2.48 35.37
CA ILE A 4 -2.72 -1.88 35.02
C ILE A 4 -2.71 -0.40 35.42
N VAL A 5 -2.21 -0.08 36.61
CA VAL A 5 -2.06 1.31 37.08
C VAL A 5 -1.11 2.08 36.17
N ALA A 6 0.02 1.48 35.79
CA ALA A 6 0.97 2.10 34.85
C ALA A 6 0.34 2.35 33.47
N GLY A 7 -0.48 1.43 32.96
CA GLY A 7 -1.21 1.60 31.70
C GLY A 7 -2.22 2.75 31.76
N LEU A 8 -3.01 2.83 32.84
CA LEU A 8 -3.96 3.93 33.04
C LEU A 8 -3.23 5.29 33.17
N ALA A 9 -2.11 5.32 33.89
CA ALA A 9 -1.29 6.53 34.03
C ALA A 9 -0.68 6.95 32.68
N ALA A 10 -0.16 6.01 31.89
CA ALA A 10 0.37 6.27 30.56
C ALA A 10 -0.72 6.79 29.61
N TRP A 11 -1.93 6.21 29.67
CA TRP A 11 -3.08 6.69 28.90
C TRP A 11 -3.45 8.12 29.27
N ALA A 12 -3.59 8.41 30.56
CA ALA A 12 -3.95 9.75 31.04
C ALA A 12 -2.89 10.80 30.65
N LEU A 13 -1.61 10.48 30.82
CA LEU A 13 -0.50 11.36 30.44
C LEU A 13 -0.45 11.58 28.92
N GLY A 14 -0.54 10.52 28.13
CA GLY A 14 -0.52 10.59 26.68
C GLY A 14 -1.70 11.37 26.11
N TRP A 15 -2.89 11.18 26.68
CA TRP A 15 -4.08 11.95 26.34
C TRP A 15 -3.91 13.43 26.69
N TRP A 16 -3.45 13.75 27.91
CA TRP A 16 -3.21 15.13 28.33
C TRP A 16 -2.18 15.84 27.44
N LEU A 17 -1.04 15.19 27.14
CA LEU A 17 -0.01 15.73 26.26
C LEU A 17 -0.55 16.00 24.85
N ASN A 18 -1.28 15.04 24.27
CA ASN A 18 -1.89 15.23 22.96
C ASN A 18 -2.96 16.32 22.95
N HIS A 19 -3.77 16.40 23.99
CA HIS A 19 -4.78 17.44 24.14
C HIS A 19 -4.13 18.83 24.22
N VAL A 20 -3.07 19.00 25.01
CA VAL A 20 -2.36 20.29 25.10
C VAL A 20 -1.68 20.65 23.78
N LEU A 21 -1.04 19.68 23.11
CA LEU A 21 -0.34 19.90 21.85
C LEU A 21 -1.28 20.14 20.66
N SER A 22 -2.50 19.58 20.68
CA SER A 22 -3.48 19.77 19.61
C SER A 22 -4.09 21.17 19.61
N HIS A 23 -4.14 21.85 20.76
CA HIS A 23 -4.59 23.24 20.89
C HIS A 23 -3.48 24.27 20.58
N ARG A 24 -2.24 23.84 20.39
CA ARG A 24 -1.12 24.71 20.01
C ARG A 24 -1.15 25.00 18.51
N PRO A 25 -0.59 26.13 18.04
CA PRO A 25 -0.51 26.43 16.62
C PRO A 25 0.23 25.33 15.86
N ARG A 26 -0.26 25.02 14.65
CA ARG A 26 0.27 23.96 13.78
C ARG A 26 1.66 24.28 13.25
N THR A 27 2.68 24.00 14.05
CA THR A 27 4.09 23.99 13.66
C THR A 27 4.51 22.62 13.13
N ARG A 28 5.69 22.53 12.48
CA ARG A 28 6.27 21.22 12.08
C ARG A 28 6.41 20.30 13.29
N PHE A 29 6.83 20.83 14.44
CA PHE A 29 6.99 20.06 15.67
C PHE A 29 5.65 19.47 16.15
N THR A 30 4.61 20.30 16.34
CA THR A 30 3.29 19.82 16.78
C THR A 30 2.67 18.82 15.80
N ARG A 31 2.96 18.96 14.50
CA ARG A 31 2.47 18.04 13.46
C ARG A 31 3.06 16.62 13.60
N LEU A 32 4.30 16.50 14.07
CA LEU A 32 4.96 15.21 14.30
C LEU A 32 4.76 14.71 15.74
N ALA A 33 4.82 15.60 16.73
CA ALA A 33 4.76 15.22 18.14
C ALA A 33 3.43 14.56 18.53
N VAL A 34 2.30 15.11 18.06
CA VAL A 34 0.96 14.57 18.37
C VAL A 34 0.80 13.10 17.93
N PRO A 35 1.00 12.71 16.65
CA PRO A 35 0.85 11.32 16.24
C PRO A 35 1.91 10.39 16.89
N VAL A 36 3.13 10.89 17.14
CA VAL A 36 4.18 10.10 17.81
C VAL A 36 3.80 9.79 19.27
N ILE A 37 3.39 10.80 20.04
CA ILE A 37 2.96 10.61 21.43
C ILE A 37 1.76 9.68 21.49
N PHE A 38 0.79 9.86 20.60
CA PHE A 38 -0.36 8.96 20.50
C PHE A 38 0.07 7.51 20.25
N GLY A 39 0.92 7.26 19.24
CA GLY A 39 1.41 5.92 18.93
C GLY A 39 2.19 5.28 20.09
N LEU A 40 3.10 6.03 20.73
CA LEU A 40 3.84 5.56 21.89
C LEU A 40 2.91 5.23 23.08
N THR A 41 1.90 6.07 23.30
CA THR A 41 0.90 5.82 24.36
C THR A 41 0.16 4.51 24.12
N VAL A 42 -0.26 4.25 22.89
CA VAL A 42 -0.93 2.98 22.51
C VAL A 42 0.00 1.78 22.76
N ILE A 43 1.27 1.86 22.39
CA ILE A 43 2.25 0.77 22.60
C ILE A 43 2.44 0.50 24.11
N VAL A 44 2.60 1.54 24.92
CA VAL A 44 2.80 1.39 26.37
C VAL A 44 1.55 0.81 27.04
N VAL A 45 0.36 1.29 26.66
CA VAL A 45 -0.91 0.77 27.17
C VAL A 45 -1.09 -0.71 26.78
N TRP A 46 -0.79 -1.07 25.53
CA TRP A 46 -0.83 -2.46 25.07
C TRP A 46 0.10 -3.36 25.90
N GLU A 47 1.36 -2.96 26.11
CA GLU A 47 2.31 -3.69 26.97
C GLU A 47 1.77 -3.88 28.39
N CYS A 48 1.22 -2.80 28.98
CA CYS A 48 0.68 -2.80 30.33
C CYS A 48 -0.57 -3.69 30.46
N ILE A 49 -1.43 -3.74 29.44
CA ILE A 49 -2.60 -4.62 29.41
C ILE A 49 -2.16 -6.08 29.34
N VAL A 50 -1.27 -6.43 28.39
CA VAL A 50 -0.81 -7.82 28.22
C VAL A 50 -0.15 -8.34 29.50
N ARG A 51 0.74 -7.57 30.12
CA ARG A 51 1.40 -7.96 31.38
C ARG A 51 0.51 -7.84 32.60
N GLY A 52 -0.45 -6.92 32.59
CA GLY A 52 -1.33 -6.67 33.74
C GLY A 52 -2.41 -7.73 33.91
N PHE A 53 -2.86 -8.32 32.80
CA PHE A 53 -3.87 -9.38 32.76
C PHE A 53 -3.28 -10.77 32.48
N ASP A 54 -1.95 -10.91 32.46
CA ASP A 54 -1.24 -12.16 32.15
C ASP A 54 -1.78 -12.84 30.86
N ILE A 55 -1.98 -12.05 29.81
CA ILE A 55 -2.56 -12.52 28.55
C ILE A 55 -1.58 -13.53 27.91
N PRO A 56 -2.05 -14.75 27.55
CA PRO A 56 -1.22 -15.73 26.88
C PRO A 56 -0.56 -15.17 25.61
N THR A 57 0.74 -15.40 25.44
CA THR A 57 1.54 -14.88 24.32
C THR A 57 1.08 -15.38 22.95
N VAL A 58 0.41 -16.54 22.91
CA VAL A 58 -0.21 -17.11 21.70
C VAL A 58 -1.40 -16.27 21.23
N LEU A 59 -2.11 -15.59 22.14
CA LEU A 59 -3.24 -14.72 21.81
C LEU A 59 -2.76 -13.31 21.47
N LEU A 60 -1.93 -12.74 22.34
CA LEU A 60 -1.44 -11.37 22.17
C LEU A 60 -0.06 -11.20 22.84
N PRO A 61 1.04 -11.24 22.06
CA PRO A 61 2.36 -10.99 22.61
C PRO A 61 2.53 -9.52 23.01
N ALA A 62 3.32 -9.28 24.05
CA ALA A 62 3.63 -7.92 24.46
C ALA A 62 4.55 -7.24 23.43
N PRO A 63 4.39 -5.94 23.13
CA PRO A 63 5.24 -5.18 22.20
C PRO A 63 6.75 -5.39 22.41
N THR A 64 7.21 -5.46 23.64
CA THR A 64 8.64 -5.70 23.94
C THR A 64 9.13 -7.07 23.46
N GLN A 65 8.28 -8.10 23.54
CA GLN A 65 8.58 -9.44 23.02
C GLN A 65 8.64 -9.43 21.49
N ILE A 66 7.73 -8.69 20.84
CA ILE A 66 7.74 -8.51 19.38
C ILE A 66 9.05 -7.84 18.95
N ALA A 67 9.43 -6.75 19.62
CA ALA A 67 10.68 -6.03 19.32
C ALA A 67 11.91 -6.91 19.53
N ALA A 68 11.97 -7.68 20.63
CA ALA A 68 13.06 -8.62 20.88
C ALA A 68 13.14 -9.71 19.81
N ARG A 69 11.99 -10.29 19.42
CA ARG A 69 11.95 -11.33 18.38
C ARG A 69 12.33 -10.78 17.02
N PHE A 70 11.85 -9.57 16.68
CA PHE A 70 12.21 -8.88 15.45
C PHE A 70 13.72 -8.67 15.35
N ALA A 71 14.34 -8.13 16.41
CA ALA A 71 15.79 -7.91 16.47
C ALA A 71 16.58 -9.22 16.37
N ALA A 72 16.09 -10.30 16.99
CA ALA A 72 16.75 -11.61 16.96
C ALA A 72 16.57 -12.37 15.63
N SER A 73 15.53 -12.05 14.84
CA SER A 73 15.19 -12.76 13.59
C SER A 73 15.39 -11.91 12.34
N THR A 74 16.15 -10.82 12.42
CA THR A 74 16.40 -9.88 11.31
C THR A 74 16.89 -10.58 10.04
N GLY A 75 17.75 -11.59 10.15
CA GLY A 75 18.25 -12.35 9.00
C GLY A 75 17.15 -13.07 8.21
N ILE A 76 16.26 -13.79 8.92
CA ILE A 76 15.12 -14.49 8.29
C ILE A 76 14.11 -13.48 7.76
N LEU A 77 13.78 -12.45 8.54
CA LEU A 77 12.86 -11.39 8.13
C LEU A 77 13.35 -10.66 6.88
N TRP A 78 14.66 -10.47 6.74
CA TRP A 78 15.25 -9.87 5.54
C TRP A 78 15.11 -10.80 4.33
N GLN A 79 15.34 -12.10 4.48
CA GLN A 79 15.13 -13.08 3.41
C GLN A 79 13.67 -13.10 2.96
N ASP A 80 12.72 -13.10 3.90
CA ASP A 80 11.29 -13.06 3.63
C ASP A 80 10.87 -11.75 2.95
N PHE A 81 11.44 -10.62 3.39
CA PHE A 81 11.23 -9.30 2.77
C PHE A 81 11.74 -9.28 1.33
N VAL A 82 12.95 -9.76 1.08
CA VAL A 82 13.51 -9.83 -0.27
C VAL A 82 12.66 -10.73 -1.17
N GLN A 83 12.21 -11.89 -0.67
CA GLN A 83 11.40 -12.81 -1.45
C GLN A 83 10.01 -12.23 -1.76
N THR A 84 9.36 -11.62 -0.78
CA THR A 84 7.96 -11.17 -0.89
C THR A 84 7.87 -9.78 -1.51
N ALA A 85 8.59 -8.80 -0.97
CA ALA A 85 8.48 -7.41 -1.38
C ALA A 85 9.32 -7.10 -2.63
N ILE A 86 10.58 -7.55 -2.67
CA ILE A 86 11.50 -7.20 -3.76
C ILE A 86 11.28 -8.11 -4.97
N LYS A 87 11.33 -9.44 -4.79
CA LYS A 87 11.17 -10.37 -5.91
C LYS A 87 9.71 -10.48 -6.35
N GLY A 88 8.79 -10.74 -5.42
CA GLY A 88 7.37 -10.88 -5.74
C GLY A 88 6.70 -9.56 -6.12
N ALA A 89 6.48 -8.69 -5.13
CA ALA A 89 5.63 -7.51 -5.28
C ALA A 89 6.22 -6.46 -6.22
N LEU A 90 7.49 -6.07 -6.06
CA LEU A 90 8.10 -5.02 -6.88
C LEU A 90 8.22 -5.44 -8.35
N THR A 91 8.67 -6.67 -8.63
CA THR A 91 8.71 -7.18 -10.01
C THR A 91 7.32 -7.21 -10.64
N GLY A 92 6.33 -7.75 -9.92
CA GLY A 92 4.96 -7.80 -10.43
C GLY A 92 4.35 -6.42 -10.64
N TYR A 93 4.65 -5.47 -9.74
CA TYR A 93 4.23 -4.07 -9.87
C TYR A 93 4.84 -3.42 -11.11
N VAL A 94 6.16 -3.51 -11.30
CA VAL A 94 6.85 -2.91 -12.45
C VAL A 94 6.34 -3.51 -13.77
N LEU A 95 6.22 -4.84 -13.84
CA LEU A 95 5.72 -5.51 -15.04
C LEU A 95 4.25 -5.17 -15.32
N GLY A 96 3.39 -5.21 -14.31
CA GLY A 96 1.97 -4.93 -14.46
C GLY A 96 1.68 -3.49 -14.82
N CYS A 97 2.27 -2.53 -14.10
CA CYS A 97 2.15 -1.10 -14.40
C CYS A 97 2.77 -0.76 -15.76
N GLY A 98 3.96 -1.30 -16.05
CA GLY A 98 4.64 -1.07 -17.32
C GLY A 98 3.82 -1.58 -18.51
N ALA A 99 3.32 -2.81 -18.44
CA ALA A 99 2.46 -3.39 -19.47
C ALA A 99 1.14 -2.60 -19.62
N ALA A 100 0.55 -2.16 -18.52
CA ALA A 100 -0.67 -1.36 -18.52
C ALA A 100 -0.47 0.00 -19.19
N VAL A 101 0.61 0.72 -18.87
CA VAL A 101 0.93 2.02 -19.47
C VAL A 101 1.19 1.89 -20.97
N LEU A 102 1.99 0.89 -21.36
CA LEU A 102 2.27 0.63 -22.78
C LEU A 102 1.00 0.32 -23.56
N LEU A 103 0.12 -0.51 -22.99
CA LEU A 103 -1.17 -0.82 -23.61
C LEU A 103 -2.10 0.40 -23.62
N ALA A 104 -2.12 1.22 -22.56
CA ALA A 104 -2.93 2.44 -22.50
C ALA A 104 -2.59 3.41 -23.64
N ILE A 105 -1.30 3.61 -23.92
CA ILE A 105 -0.82 4.44 -25.03
C ILE A 105 -1.29 3.86 -26.39
N ALA A 106 -1.27 2.55 -26.55
CA ALA A 106 -1.80 1.90 -27.75
C ALA A 106 -3.33 2.04 -27.87
N ILE A 107 -4.06 1.95 -26.75
CA ILE A 107 -5.51 2.14 -26.67
C ILE A 107 -5.90 3.57 -27.03
N ASP A 108 -5.17 4.57 -26.54
CA ASP A 108 -5.50 5.98 -26.75
C ASP A 108 -5.55 6.34 -28.25
N ARG A 109 -4.68 5.72 -29.05
CA ARG A 109 -4.66 5.88 -30.50
C ARG A 109 -5.80 5.19 -31.25
N SER A 110 -6.55 4.28 -30.61
CA SER A 110 -7.57 3.46 -31.27
C SER A 110 -8.95 3.62 -30.60
N PRO A 111 -9.90 4.34 -31.24
CA PRO A 111 -11.26 4.46 -30.74
C PRO A 111 -11.97 3.12 -30.52
N PHE A 112 -11.62 2.09 -31.31
CA PHE A 112 -12.14 0.73 -31.15
C PHE A 112 -11.66 0.09 -29.84
N LEU A 113 -10.35 0.11 -29.60
CA LEU A 113 -9.76 -0.45 -28.38
C LEU A 113 -10.26 0.28 -27.14
N LYS A 114 -10.42 1.60 -27.22
CA LYS A 114 -10.94 2.42 -26.13
C LYS A 114 -12.36 2.00 -25.72
N ARG A 115 -13.27 1.82 -26.69
CA ARG A 115 -14.66 1.41 -26.40
C ARG A 115 -14.76 -0.04 -25.94
N GLY A 116 -13.90 -0.92 -26.44
CA GLY A 116 -13.93 -2.36 -26.13
C GLY A 116 -13.22 -2.74 -24.83
N LEU A 117 -12.02 -2.20 -24.57
CA LEU A 117 -11.17 -2.64 -23.46
C LEU A 117 -11.49 -1.97 -22.13
N LEU A 118 -12.06 -0.77 -22.12
CA LEU A 118 -12.43 -0.10 -20.86
C LEU A 118 -13.50 -0.89 -20.07
N PRO A 119 -14.62 -1.33 -20.68
CA PRO A 119 -15.60 -2.16 -19.97
C PRO A 119 -15.02 -3.49 -19.49
N VAL A 120 -14.18 -4.14 -20.32
CA VAL A 120 -13.52 -5.40 -19.97
C VAL A 120 -12.57 -5.21 -18.79
N GLY A 121 -11.77 -4.14 -18.80
CA GLY A 121 -10.85 -3.84 -17.72
C GLY A 121 -11.56 -3.61 -16.39
N ASN A 122 -12.67 -2.86 -16.40
CA ASN A 122 -13.50 -2.65 -15.22
C ASN A 122 -14.11 -3.96 -14.70
N PHE A 123 -14.56 -4.84 -15.60
CA PHE A 123 -15.09 -6.15 -15.21
C PHE A 123 -14.02 -7.04 -14.58
N VAL A 124 -12.83 -7.15 -15.19
CA VAL A 124 -11.76 -8.00 -14.66
C VAL A 124 -11.24 -7.46 -13.32
N ALA A 125 -11.20 -6.15 -13.14
CA ALA A 125 -10.85 -5.53 -11.86
C ALA A 125 -11.82 -5.88 -10.71
N ALA A 126 -13.05 -6.29 -11.02
CA ALA A 126 -14.03 -6.74 -10.03
C ALA A 126 -13.86 -8.23 -9.62
N LEU A 127 -13.03 -9.00 -10.32
CA LEU A 127 -12.84 -10.42 -10.00
C LEU A 127 -12.07 -10.59 -8.68
N PRO A 128 -12.51 -11.48 -7.78
CA PRO A 128 -11.83 -11.71 -6.51
C PRO A 128 -10.49 -12.42 -6.73
N ILE A 129 -9.41 -11.79 -6.25
CA ILE A 129 -8.04 -12.34 -6.39
C ILE A 129 -7.86 -13.70 -5.71
N VAL A 130 -8.63 -13.97 -4.65
CA VAL A 130 -8.60 -15.23 -3.92
C VAL A 130 -8.94 -16.41 -4.84
N GLY A 131 -9.76 -16.20 -5.87
CA GLY A 131 -10.11 -17.23 -6.85
C GLY A 131 -9.05 -17.46 -7.92
N THR A 132 -8.29 -16.43 -8.31
CA THR A 132 -7.28 -16.54 -9.39
C THR A 132 -5.90 -16.96 -8.88
N ALA A 133 -5.58 -16.69 -7.61
CA ALA A 133 -4.28 -17.01 -7.03
C ALA A 133 -3.89 -18.50 -7.14
N PRO A 134 -4.78 -19.49 -6.88
CA PRO A 134 -4.45 -20.90 -7.05
C PRO A 134 -4.07 -21.28 -8.49
N ILE A 135 -4.71 -20.66 -9.49
CA ILE A 135 -4.42 -20.90 -10.91
C ILE A 135 -3.00 -20.41 -11.23
N LEU A 136 -2.64 -19.23 -10.74
CA LEU A 136 -1.30 -18.67 -10.93
C LEU A 136 -0.23 -19.47 -10.20
N VAL A 137 -0.54 -20.06 -9.04
CA VAL A 137 0.35 -21.02 -8.36
C VAL A 137 0.50 -22.30 -9.16
N MET A 138 -0.58 -22.81 -9.78
CA MET A 138 -0.52 -24.00 -10.64
C MET A 138 0.35 -23.75 -11.89
N TRP A 139 0.32 -22.54 -12.46
CA TRP A 139 1.10 -22.20 -13.66
C TRP A 139 2.56 -21.84 -13.36
N PHE A 140 2.81 -21.07 -12.31
CA PHE A 140 4.15 -20.50 -12.02
C PHE A 140 4.83 -21.12 -10.79
N GLY A 141 4.20 -22.08 -10.12
CA GLY A 141 4.74 -22.78 -8.96
C GLY A 141 4.55 -22.05 -7.62
N PHE A 142 5.14 -22.62 -6.55
CA PHE A 142 4.97 -22.12 -5.18
C PHE A 142 5.94 -20.99 -4.80
N ASP A 143 6.91 -20.67 -5.64
CA ASP A 143 7.88 -19.60 -5.38
C ASP A 143 7.33 -18.19 -5.68
N TRP A 144 8.21 -17.20 -5.66
CA TRP A 144 7.88 -15.78 -5.79
C TRP A 144 7.27 -15.41 -7.16
N GLN A 145 7.50 -16.21 -8.20
CA GLN A 145 7.02 -15.98 -9.55
C GLN A 145 5.49 -15.97 -9.62
N SER A 146 4.81 -16.91 -8.93
CA SER A 146 3.34 -16.91 -8.87
C SER A 146 2.80 -15.70 -8.12
N LYS A 147 3.52 -15.21 -7.10
CA LYS A 147 3.14 -14.02 -6.33
C LYS A 147 3.33 -12.77 -7.18
N ALA A 148 4.40 -12.70 -7.96
CA ALA A 148 4.61 -11.65 -8.94
C ALA A 148 3.48 -11.64 -9.99
N ALA A 149 3.09 -12.80 -10.53
CA ALA A 149 1.97 -12.91 -11.47
C ALA A 149 0.64 -12.44 -10.86
N VAL A 150 0.38 -12.78 -9.59
CA VAL A 150 -0.79 -12.28 -8.85
C VAL A 150 -0.75 -10.75 -8.80
N VAL A 151 0.39 -10.16 -8.43
CA VAL A 151 0.54 -8.70 -8.39
C VAL A 151 0.32 -8.07 -9.77
N VAL A 152 0.88 -8.65 -10.84
CA VAL A 152 0.68 -8.16 -12.22
C VAL A 152 -0.81 -8.04 -12.52
N VAL A 153 -1.59 -9.11 -12.30
CA VAL A 153 -3.03 -9.10 -12.59
C VAL A 153 -3.78 -8.06 -11.73
N MET A 154 -3.42 -7.94 -10.45
CA MET A 154 -4.04 -6.95 -9.55
C MET A 154 -3.79 -5.52 -9.98
N VAL A 155 -2.56 -5.19 -10.39
CA VAL A 155 -2.19 -3.79 -10.70
C VAL A 155 -2.49 -3.42 -12.15
N PHE A 156 -2.47 -4.39 -13.08
CA PHE A 156 -2.56 -4.12 -14.51
C PHE A 156 -3.86 -3.40 -14.90
N PHE A 157 -5.03 -3.92 -14.48
CA PHE A 157 -6.30 -3.37 -14.94
C PHE A 157 -6.62 -1.98 -14.36
N PRO A 158 -6.50 -1.73 -13.04
CA PRO A 158 -6.69 -0.38 -12.50
C PRO A 158 -5.71 0.62 -13.11
N MET A 159 -4.45 0.23 -13.31
CA MET A 159 -3.46 1.10 -13.94
C MET A 159 -3.78 1.38 -15.40
N LEU A 160 -4.25 0.38 -16.16
CA LEU A 160 -4.65 0.55 -17.55
C LEU A 160 -5.79 1.55 -17.66
N VAL A 161 -6.85 1.34 -16.87
CA VAL A 161 -8.05 2.21 -16.87
C VAL A 161 -7.68 3.63 -16.44
N ASN A 162 -6.95 3.79 -15.34
CA ASN A 162 -6.54 5.11 -14.86
C ASN A 162 -5.63 5.83 -15.85
N THR A 163 -4.71 5.11 -16.52
CA THR A 163 -3.81 5.73 -17.51
C THR A 163 -4.59 6.15 -18.75
N VAL A 164 -5.51 5.32 -19.26
CA VAL A 164 -6.35 5.69 -20.41
C VAL A 164 -7.24 6.90 -20.08
N GLN A 165 -7.81 6.96 -18.87
CA GLN A 165 -8.59 8.12 -18.43
C GLN A 165 -7.69 9.37 -18.31
N GLY A 166 -6.53 9.25 -17.66
CA GLY A 166 -5.60 10.38 -17.51
C GLY A 166 -5.07 10.93 -18.83
N LEU A 167 -4.82 10.09 -19.84
CA LEU A 167 -4.46 10.55 -21.20
C LEU A 167 -5.58 11.38 -21.86
N GLN A 168 -6.82 11.20 -21.42
CA GLN A 168 -8.01 11.81 -22.01
C GLN A 168 -8.53 13.01 -21.23
N ASP A 169 -8.00 13.26 -20.05
CA ASP A 169 -8.32 14.41 -19.21
C ASP A 169 -7.82 15.74 -19.81
N THR A 170 -7.07 15.69 -20.93
CA THR A 170 -6.63 16.89 -21.66
C THR A 170 -7.75 17.53 -22.47
N ASP A 171 -7.90 18.85 -22.30
CA ASP A 171 -8.93 19.63 -22.97
C ASP A 171 -8.67 19.73 -24.48
N ALA A 172 -9.74 19.89 -25.27
CA ALA A 172 -9.62 20.04 -26.71
C ALA A 172 -8.71 21.22 -27.10
N MET A 173 -8.84 22.35 -26.38
CA MET A 173 -8.02 23.55 -26.57
C MET A 173 -6.52 23.29 -26.36
N GLN A 174 -6.17 22.50 -25.34
CA GLN A 174 -4.77 22.17 -25.05
C GLN A 174 -4.16 21.33 -26.18
N ARG A 175 -4.92 20.38 -26.72
CA ARG A 175 -4.49 19.56 -27.86
C ARG A 175 -4.38 20.36 -29.15
N ASP A 176 -5.27 21.33 -29.38
CA ASP A 176 -5.20 22.20 -30.55
C ASP A 176 -4.02 23.18 -30.52
N LEU A 177 -3.63 23.66 -29.33
CA LEU A 177 -2.40 24.44 -29.15
C LEU A 177 -1.16 23.62 -29.56
N MET A 178 -1.04 22.38 -29.09
CA MET A 178 0.07 21.50 -29.44
C MET A 178 0.14 21.21 -30.95
N ARG A 179 -1.03 21.05 -31.60
CA ARG A 179 -1.11 20.92 -33.07
C ARG A 179 -0.61 22.17 -33.80
N THR A 180 -0.84 23.37 -33.26
CA THR A 180 -0.34 24.63 -33.83
C THR A 180 1.18 24.73 -33.74
N TYR A 181 1.80 24.12 -32.72
CA TYR A 181 3.26 23.95 -32.62
C TYR A 181 3.81 22.79 -33.46
N ALA A 182 3.00 22.18 -34.33
CA ALA A 182 3.36 21.00 -35.12
C ALA A 182 3.89 19.84 -34.26
N ALA A 183 3.40 19.72 -33.01
CA ALA A 183 3.77 18.63 -32.13
C ALA A 183 3.22 17.29 -32.66
N SER A 184 4.08 16.29 -32.73
CA SER A 184 3.69 14.90 -32.96
C SER A 184 2.99 14.32 -31.72
N TYR A 185 2.35 13.16 -31.86
CA TYR A 185 1.68 12.49 -30.74
C TYR A 185 2.60 12.29 -29.52
N TRP A 186 3.88 11.96 -29.72
CA TRP A 186 4.81 11.74 -28.60
C TRP A 186 5.25 13.03 -27.90
N GLN A 187 5.03 14.18 -28.55
CA GLN A 187 5.31 15.50 -28.01
C GLN A 187 4.07 16.11 -27.35
N THR A 188 2.87 15.58 -27.63
CA THR A 188 1.56 16.02 -27.09
C THR A 188 1.23 15.23 -25.84
#